data_AF-A0A2U0RXV9-F1
#
_entry.id   AF-A0A2U0RXV9-F1
#
_cell.length_a   1.000
_cell.length_b   1.000
_cell.length_c   1.000
_cell.angle_alpha   90.00
_cell.angle_beta   90.00
_cell.angle_gamma   90.00
#
_symmetry.space_group_name_H-M   'P 1'
#
loop_
_entity.id
_entity.type
_entity.pdbx_description
1 polymer ?
#
loop_
_entity_poly.entity_id
_entity_poly.type
_entity_poly.pdbx_seq_one_letter_code
_entity_poly.pdbx_strand_id
1 'polypeptide(L)'
;MVFFRHLTKSALVHYQSLGQFDEHLVSLYSLAYGRPYIYKDTYLAYYDKYSKILHLNFFELHESENKFSFIQEAIKHFKPEKLVITAPHEMPQTVANFCCISINKDTDYQLYVADFDENLKGGKLKDVRYRVHNAEKRGYTLKISKKMTPAHFHIMAQHEHSKRLDLYDRQLYFAILDYLRKFKTPVLFDVVSDGSLLGFDLIDFLGDTMTVPLGFYNNAPSISDFIMFNEVKYAKQKGFTWLDLGWACNVGIEEFKKKWTAIPRFHIWTYEYVNNKLAADLSDNKMENKRIGAV
;
A
#
# COMPACT_ATOMS: atom_id res chain seq x y z
N MET A 1 18.34 16.32 22.50
CA MET A 1 18.64 15.37 21.40
C MET A 1 17.41 15.29 20.53
N VAL A 2 17.54 15.47 19.20
CA VAL A 2 16.40 15.37 18.28
C VAL A 2 16.35 13.93 17.78
N PHE A 3 15.36 13.16 18.23
CA PHE A 3 15.25 11.73 17.86
C PHE A 3 14.62 11.51 16.48
N PHE A 4 13.82 12.48 16.02
CA PHE A 4 13.18 12.45 14.71
C PHE A 4 13.96 13.26 13.68
N ARG A 5 14.44 12.59 12.63
CA ARG A 5 15.08 13.26 11.50
C ARG A 5 14.13 13.32 10.32
N HIS A 6 13.89 14.52 9.80
CA HIS A 6 13.15 14.70 8.56
C HIS A 6 13.91 14.08 7.38
N LEU A 7 13.21 13.32 6.54
CA LEU A 7 13.83 12.64 5.40
C LEU A 7 13.84 13.54 4.15
N THR A 8 15.01 13.73 3.58
CA THR A 8 15.15 14.28 2.23
C THR A 8 14.79 13.22 1.18
N LYS A 9 14.62 13.64 -0.07
CA LYS A 9 14.32 12.73 -1.17
C LYS A 9 15.38 11.62 -1.36
N SER A 10 16.67 11.92 -1.21
CA SER A 10 17.72 10.91 -1.30
C SER A 10 17.66 9.94 -0.12
N ALA A 11 17.35 10.44 1.09
CA ALA A 11 17.17 9.59 2.26
C ALA A 11 15.94 8.67 2.12
N LEU A 12 14.84 9.14 1.53
CA LEU A 12 13.67 8.30 1.24
C LEU A 12 14.05 7.08 0.40
N VAL A 13 14.76 7.28 -0.71
CA VAL A 13 15.20 6.18 -1.58
C VAL A 13 16.13 5.23 -0.84
N HIS A 14 16.99 5.75 0.04
CA HIS A 14 17.86 4.92 0.86
C HIS A 14 17.06 4.02 1.83
N TYR A 15 16.17 4.57 2.67
CA TYR A 15 15.38 3.75 3.59
C TYR A 15 14.43 2.80 2.88
N GLN A 16 13.91 3.20 1.73
CA GLN A 16 13.07 2.33 0.92
C GLN A 16 13.82 1.07 0.46
N SER A 17 15.11 1.17 0.19
CA SER A 17 15.94 0.02 -0.19
C SER A 17 16.25 -0.94 0.98
N LEU A 18 15.96 -0.54 2.21
CA LEU A 18 16.15 -1.34 3.42
C LEU A 18 14.86 -2.07 3.83
N GLY A 19 13.71 -1.61 3.35
CA GLY A 19 12.41 -2.18 3.69
C GLY A 19 12.18 -3.57 3.10
N GLN A 20 11.41 -4.39 3.81
CA GLN A 20 11.00 -5.73 3.36
C GLN A 20 9.47 -5.85 3.18
N PHE A 21 8.71 -4.87 3.67
CA PHE A 21 7.26 -4.77 3.60
C PHE A 21 6.88 -3.29 3.35
N ASP A 22 5.83 -2.70 3.93
CA ASP A 22 5.40 -1.30 3.78
C ASP A 22 6.52 -0.24 3.80
N GLU A 23 7.65 -0.51 4.47
CA GLU A 23 8.81 0.40 4.42
C GLU A 23 9.45 0.46 3.03
N HIS A 24 9.19 -0.48 2.14
CA HIS A 24 9.54 -0.37 0.73
C HIS A 24 8.64 0.65 0.00
N LEU A 25 7.63 1.26 0.64
CA LEU A 25 6.79 2.31 0.06
C LEU A 25 7.04 3.71 0.64
N VAL A 26 8.18 3.96 1.32
CA VAL A 26 8.45 5.26 1.98
C VAL A 26 8.23 6.45 1.08
N SER A 27 8.67 6.36 -0.18
CA SER A 27 8.58 7.46 -1.12
C SER A 27 7.14 7.73 -1.53
N LEU A 28 6.32 6.70 -1.76
CA LEU A 28 4.89 6.86 -2.05
C LEU A 28 4.15 7.41 -0.82
N TYR A 29 4.39 6.86 0.36
CA TYR A 29 3.75 7.28 1.60
C TYR A 29 4.13 8.70 2.02
N SER A 30 5.36 9.15 1.69
CA SER A 30 5.75 10.55 1.90
C SER A 30 4.95 11.56 1.08
N LEU A 31 4.32 11.11 -0.01
CA LEU A 31 3.44 11.93 -0.84
C LEU A 31 1.98 11.80 -0.41
N ALA A 32 1.55 10.63 0.06
CA ALA A 32 0.17 10.35 0.44
C ALA A 32 -0.17 10.78 1.88
N TYR A 33 0.68 10.45 2.85
CA TYR A 33 0.36 10.50 4.29
C TYR A 33 1.02 11.66 5.04
N GLY A 34 1.92 12.39 4.40
CA GLY A 34 2.50 13.61 4.94
C GLY A 34 4.03 13.61 4.98
N ARG A 35 4.60 14.57 5.71
CA ARG A 35 6.05 14.76 5.73
C ARG A 35 6.74 13.56 6.40
N PRO A 36 7.77 12.98 5.78
CA PRO A 36 8.43 11.78 6.27
C PRO A 36 9.52 12.08 7.31
N TYR A 37 9.58 11.26 8.34
CA TYR A 37 10.58 11.29 9.39
C TYR A 37 11.04 9.87 9.73
N ILE A 38 12.26 9.75 10.25
CA ILE A 38 12.80 8.52 10.80
C ILE A 38 13.15 8.73 12.27
N TYR A 39 12.78 7.77 13.12
CA TYR A 39 13.16 7.70 14.52
C TYR A 39 14.33 6.74 14.67
N LYS A 40 15.49 7.29 15.06
CA LYS A 40 16.73 6.53 15.33
C LYS A 40 17.10 5.49 14.25
N ASP A 41 16.88 5.82 12.98
CA ASP A 41 17.16 4.93 11.85
C ASP A 41 16.32 3.62 11.82
N THR A 42 15.34 3.45 12.71
CA THR A 42 14.53 2.22 12.85
C THR A 42 13.10 2.39 12.35
N TYR A 43 12.36 3.39 12.84
CA TYR A 43 10.91 3.50 12.58
C TYR A 43 10.55 4.72 11.75
N LEU A 44 9.68 4.52 10.75
CA LEU A 44 9.18 5.58 9.88
C LEU A 44 7.93 6.24 10.48
N ALA A 45 7.85 7.56 10.31
CA ALA A 45 6.69 8.36 10.66
C ALA A 45 6.34 9.35 9.56
N TYR A 46 5.05 9.56 9.31
CA TYR A 46 4.54 10.54 8.35
C TYR A 46 3.56 11.47 9.04
N TYR A 47 3.88 12.75 9.07
CA TYR A 47 3.05 13.75 9.72
C TYR A 47 2.40 14.66 8.70
N ASP A 48 1.07 14.59 8.62
CA ASP A 48 0.27 15.59 7.92
C ASP A 48 -0.11 16.71 8.88
N LYS A 49 0.58 17.84 8.73
CA LYS A 49 0.32 19.04 9.55
C LYS A 49 -1.07 19.65 9.34
N TYR A 50 -1.73 19.37 8.20
CA TYR A 50 -3.02 19.97 7.87
C TYR A 50 -4.16 19.27 8.61
N SER A 51 -4.18 17.94 8.57
CA SER A 51 -5.14 17.12 9.33
C SER A 51 -4.68 16.80 10.76
N LYS A 52 -3.42 17.10 11.10
CA LYS A 52 -2.75 16.70 12.35
C LYS A 52 -2.80 15.19 12.59
N ILE A 53 -2.80 14.40 11.51
CA ILE A 53 -2.69 12.94 11.56
C ILE A 53 -1.22 12.57 11.52
N LEU A 54 -0.83 11.65 12.41
CA LEU A 54 0.49 11.06 12.43
C LEU A 54 0.40 9.57 12.14
N HIS A 55 0.98 9.15 11.02
CA HIS A 55 1.15 7.75 10.65
C HIS A 55 2.46 7.23 11.21
N LEU A 56 2.43 6.11 11.92
CA LEU A 56 3.60 5.43 12.48
C LEU A 56 3.70 4.02 11.91
N ASN A 57 4.85 3.67 11.36
CA ASN A 57 5.14 2.33 10.85
C ASN A 57 6.07 1.59 11.83
N PHE A 58 5.62 0.45 12.32
CA PHE A 58 6.28 -0.37 13.34
C PHE A 58 7.03 -1.58 12.77
N PHE A 59 7.11 -1.68 11.45
CA PHE A 59 8.04 -2.57 10.79
C PHE A 59 9.44 -1.92 10.85
N GLU A 60 10.41 -2.70 11.31
CA GLU A 60 11.72 -2.23 11.75
C GLU A 60 12.72 -2.27 10.59
N LEU A 61 13.34 -1.12 10.27
CA LEU A 61 14.40 -1.05 9.27
C LEU A 61 15.76 -1.52 9.81
N HIS A 62 16.02 -1.25 11.08
CA HIS A 62 17.24 -1.58 11.82
C HIS A 62 16.90 -1.98 13.26
N GLU A 63 17.92 -2.26 14.07
CA GLU A 63 17.90 -2.68 15.49
C GLU A 63 16.59 -2.44 16.28
N SER A 64 16.27 -3.38 17.17
CA SER A 64 15.07 -3.34 18.00
C SER A 64 15.08 -2.15 18.97
N GLU A 65 14.42 -1.06 18.59
CA GLU A 65 14.21 0.10 19.43
C GLU A 65 12.96 -0.07 20.32
N ASN A 66 12.90 0.65 21.44
CA ASN A 66 11.72 0.58 22.30
C ASN A 66 10.53 1.26 21.62
N LYS A 67 9.57 0.46 21.16
CA LYS A 67 8.33 0.88 20.50
C LYS A 67 7.51 1.89 21.31
N PHE A 68 7.45 1.76 22.63
CA PHE A 68 6.71 2.72 23.47
C PHE A 68 7.42 4.07 23.54
N SER A 69 8.74 4.08 23.61
CA SER A 69 9.53 5.31 23.55
C SER A 69 9.35 6.04 22.21
N PHE A 70 9.26 5.29 21.10
CA PHE A 70 8.96 5.84 19.78
C PHE A 70 7.62 6.60 19.79
N ILE A 71 6.53 6.00 20.28
CA ILE A 71 5.21 6.66 20.31
C ILE A 71 5.22 7.90 21.20
N GLN A 72 5.78 7.79 22.41
CA GLN A 72 5.80 8.90 23.37
C GLN A 72 6.55 10.12 22.80
N GLU A 73 7.72 9.88 22.21
CA GLU A 73 8.48 10.94 21.55
C GLU A 73 7.74 11.50 20.33
N ALA A 74 7.07 10.65 19.55
CA ALA A 74 6.29 11.08 18.39
C ALA A 74 5.13 12.01 18.81
N ILE A 75 4.36 11.61 19.83
CA ILE A 75 3.26 12.42 20.38
C ILE A 75 3.78 13.76 20.90
N LYS A 76 4.88 13.74 21.65
CA LYS A 76 5.49 14.96 22.21
C LYS A 76 5.99 15.91 21.12
N HIS A 77 6.61 15.36 20.07
CA HIS A 77 7.21 16.12 18.99
C HIS A 77 6.17 16.71 18.03
N PHE A 78 5.24 15.88 17.53
CA PHE A 78 4.29 16.27 16.49
C PHE A 78 2.97 16.81 17.03
N LYS A 79 2.62 16.50 18.29
CA LYS A 79 1.34 16.87 18.93
C LYS A 79 0.11 16.57 18.03
N PRO A 80 -0.05 15.33 17.55
CA PRO A 80 -1.12 14.97 16.64
C PRO A 80 -2.50 14.95 17.34
N GLU A 81 -3.56 15.01 16.53
CA GLU A 81 -4.94 14.81 16.98
C GLU A 81 -5.40 13.35 16.77
N LYS A 82 -4.83 12.67 15.79
CA LYS A 82 -5.05 11.26 15.47
C LYS A 82 -3.72 10.55 15.21
N LEU A 83 -3.63 9.29 15.65
CA LEU A 83 -2.56 8.37 15.28
C LEU A 83 -3.11 7.28 14.36
N VAL A 84 -2.37 6.95 13.31
CA VAL A 84 -2.56 5.74 12.52
C VAL A 84 -1.31 4.89 12.69
N ILE A 85 -1.45 3.67 13.20
CA ILE A 85 -0.30 2.80 13.47
C ILE A 85 -0.45 1.52 12.65
N THR A 86 0.56 1.21 11.83
CA THR A 86 0.67 -0.07 11.12
C THR A 86 1.75 -0.89 11.80
N ALA A 87 1.41 -2.09 12.30
CA ALA A 87 2.30 -2.90 13.13
C ALA A 87 2.24 -4.40 12.80
N PRO A 88 3.35 -5.15 13.02
CA PRO A 88 3.38 -6.61 12.83
C PRO A 88 2.84 -7.41 14.03
N HIS A 89 2.22 -6.74 15.00
CA HIS A 89 1.75 -7.34 16.24
C HIS A 89 0.62 -6.50 16.84
N GLU A 90 -0.09 -7.10 17.78
CA GLU A 90 -1.18 -6.44 18.47
C GLU A 90 -0.69 -5.28 19.34
N MET A 91 -1.38 -4.13 19.25
CA MET A 91 -1.15 -2.94 20.04
C MET A 91 -2.23 -2.76 21.13
N PRO A 92 -1.90 -2.10 22.26
CA PRO A 92 -2.88 -1.80 23.30
C PRO A 92 -4.04 -0.94 22.80
N GLN A 93 -5.23 -1.09 23.41
CA GLN A 93 -6.41 -0.27 23.11
C GLN A 93 -6.22 1.22 23.46
N THR A 94 -5.30 1.52 24.36
CA THR A 94 -4.95 2.88 24.75
C THR A 94 -3.45 3.07 24.69
N VAL A 95 -3.03 4.20 24.13
CA VAL A 95 -1.62 4.57 24.07
C VAL A 95 -1.49 6.03 24.49
N ALA A 96 -0.80 6.25 25.61
CA ALA A 96 -0.76 7.56 26.28
C ALA A 96 -2.20 8.10 26.50
N ASN A 97 -2.51 9.27 25.93
CA ASN A 97 -3.81 9.93 26.02
C ASN A 97 -4.71 9.68 24.79
N PHE A 98 -4.45 8.62 24.03
CA PHE A 98 -5.23 8.26 22.85
C PHE A 98 -5.95 6.92 23.06
N CYS A 99 -7.19 6.84 22.59
CA CYS A 99 -8.01 5.64 22.57
C CYS A 99 -8.16 5.12 21.14
N CYS A 100 -8.03 3.80 20.99
CA CYS A 100 -8.25 3.11 19.73
C CYS A 100 -9.75 3.17 19.37
N ILE A 101 -10.04 3.54 18.13
CA ILE A 101 -11.41 3.62 17.60
C ILE A 101 -11.65 2.65 16.44
N SER A 102 -10.58 2.11 15.84
CA SER A 102 -10.66 1.17 14.73
C SER A 102 -9.43 0.27 14.72
N ILE A 103 -9.64 -1.00 14.41
CA ILE A 103 -8.60 -2.01 14.23
C ILE A 103 -8.93 -2.78 12.95
N ASN A 104 -7.98 -2.83 12.02
CA ASN A 104 -8.03 -3.71 10.87
C ASN A 104 -6.90 -4.75 10.98
N LYS A 105 -7.16 -5.98 10.55
CA LYS A 105 -6.19 -7.08 10.50
C LYS A 105 -6.09 -7.59 9.08
N ASP A 106 -4.88 -7.73 8.58
CA ASP A 106 -4.61 -8.21 7.23
C ASP A 106 -3.34 -9.06 7.19
N THR A 107 -3.02 -9.58 6.02
CA THR A 107 -1.80 -10.32 5.76
C THR A 107 -1.26 -9.94 4.39
N ASP A 108 0.04 -9.66 4.34
CA ASP A 108 0.78 -9.44 3.12
C ASP A 108 1.11 -10.76 2.42
N TYR A 109 1.11 -10.74 1.10
CA TYR A 109 1.39 -11.90 0.27
C TYR A 109 2.48 -11.60 -0.75
N GLN A 110 3.47 -12.49 -0.79
CA GLN A 110 4.59 -12.38 -1.72
C GLN A 110 4.81 -13.67 -2.49
N LEU A 111 5.35 -13.52 -3.70
CA LEU A 111 5.69 -14.62 -4.59
C LEU A 111 7.22 -14.73 -4.66
N TYR A 112 7.73 -15.94 -4.38
CA TYR A 112 9.14 -16.24 -4.62
C TYR A 112 9.35 -16.54 -6.11
N VAL A 113 10.06 -15.65 -6.80
CA VAL A 113 10.06 -15.56 -8.26
C VAL A 113 10.71 -16.78 -8.91
N ALA A 114 11.74 -17.34 -8.27
CA ALA A 114 12.48 -18.50 -8.80
C ALA A 114 11.59 -19.76 -8.92
N ASP A 115 10.67 -19.95 -7.98
CA ASP A 115 9.82 -21.14 -7.90
C ASP A 115 8.64 -21.10 -8.88
N PHE A 116 8.34 -19.94 -9.46
CA PHE A 116 7.24 -19.82 -10.40
C PHE A 116 7.58 -20.41 -11.78
N ASP A 117 6.76 -21.35 -12.25
CA ASP A 117 6.87 -21.91 -13.60
C ASP A 117 6.19 -20.99 -14.63
N GLU A 118 7.00 -20.21 -15.34
CA GLU A 118 6.55 -19.31 -16.41
C GLU A 118 5.97 -20.04 -17.63
N ASN A 119 6.17 -21.35 -17.76
CA ASN A 119 5.49 -22.18 -18.76
C ASN A 119 4.07 -22.57 -18.33
N LEU A 120 3.67 -22.17 -17.11
CA LEU A 120 2.37 -22.42 -16.52
C LEU A 120 1.98 -23.90 -16.52
N LYS A 121 2.94 -24.82 -16.29
CA LYS A 121 2.65 -26.26 -16.31
C LYS A 121 2.03 -26.71 -14.98
N GLY A 122 1.48 -27.92 -15.00
CA GLY A 122 0.85 -28.53 -13.84
C GLY A 122 -0.63 -28.16 -13.64
N GLY A 123 -1.28 -28.94 -12.77
CA GLY A 123 -2.70 -28.80 -12.47
C GLY A 123 -3.03 -27.52 -11.70
N LYS A 124 -2.15 -27.11 -10.77
CA LYS A 124 -2.34 -25.91 -9.93
C LYS A 124 -2.46 -24.61 -10.73
N LEU A 125 -1.76 -24.52 -11.87
CA LEU A 125 -1.76 -23.34 -12.75
C LEU A 125 -2.72 -23.46 -13.92
N LYS A 126 -3.62 -24.46 -13.95
CA LYS A 126 -4.56 -24.67 -15.07
C LYS A 126 -5.44 -23.45 -15.34
N ASP A 127 -6.00 -22.86 -14.29
CA ASP A 127 -6.92 -21.73 -14.42
C ASP A 127 -6.18 -20.46 -14.82
N VAL A 128 -5.01 -20.22 -14.21
CA VAL A 128 -4.09 -19.14 -14.61
C VAL A 128 -3.73 -19.25 -16.08
N ARG A 129 -3.30 -20.44 -16.52
CA ARG A 129 -2.95 -20.72 -17.91
C ARG A 129 -4.12 -20.44 -18.86
N TYR A 130 -5.34 -20.84 -18.51
CA TYR A 130 -6.51 -20.54 -19.32
C TYR A 130 -6.76 -19.03 -19.46
N ARG A 131 -6.67 -18.28 -18.35
CA ARG A 131 -6.92 -16.83 -18.31
C ARG A 131 -5.87 -16.04 -19.10
N VAL A 132 -4.60 -16.39 -18.95
CA VAL A 132 -3.49 -15.79 -19.70
C VAL A 132 -3.68 -16.02 -21.21
N HIS A 133 -3.91 -17.26 -21.65
CA HIS A 133 -4.16 -17.53 -23.08
C HIS A 133 -5.42 -16.83 -23.62
N ASN A 134 -6.47 -16.70 -22.79
CA ASN A 134 -7.66 -15.96 -23.20
C ASN A 134 -7.35 -14.46 -23.41
N ALA A 135 -6.53 -13.85 -22.56
CA ALA A 135 -6.06 -12.47 -22.74
C ALA A 135 -5.19 -12.31 -23.99
N GLU A 136 -4.26 -13.24 -24.24
CA GLU A 136 -3.42 -13.24 -25.45
C GLU A 136 -4.26 -13.36 -26.72
N LYS A 137 -5.26 -14.26 -26.75
CA LYS A 137 -6.21 -14.39 -27.87
C LYS A 137 -7.03 -13.12 -28.12
N ARG A 138 -7.20 -12.28 -27.09
CA ARG A 138 -7.89 -10.99 -27.18
C ARG A 138 -6.98 -9.86 -27.63
N GLY A 139 -5.69 -10.12 -27.88
CA GLY A 139 -4.74 -9.12 -28.34
C GLY A 139 -4.21 -8.22 -27.21
N TYR A 140 -4.26 -8.68 -25.95
CA TYR A 140 -3.71 -7.89 -24.84
C TYR A 140 -2.20 -7.81 -24.97
N THR A 141 -1.66 -6.62 -24.72
CA THR A 141 -0.22 -6.36 -24.73
C THR A 141 0.16 -5.53 -23.51
N LEU A 142 1.35 -5.76 -22.97
CA LEU A 142 1.90 -4.95 -21.88
C LEU A 142 2.73 -3.80 -22.46
N LYS A 143 2.52 -2.59 -21.95
CA LYS A 143 3.40 -1.44 -22.17
C LYS A 143 3.90 -0.92 -20.84
N ILE A 144 5.20 -0.67 -20.74
CA ILE A 144 5.79 -0.06 -19.54
C ILE A 144 5.90 1.44 -19.79
N SER A 145 5.34 2.25 -18.89
CA SER A 145 5.32 3.70 -19.04
C SER A 145 5.66 4.43 -17.74
N LYS A 146 5.94 5.73 -17.85
CA LYS A 146 6.19 6.65 -16.71
C LYS A 146 5.16 7.77 -16.64
N LYS A 147 4.20 7.78 -17.56
CA LYS A 147 3.34 8.93 -17.82
C LYS A 147 1.89 8.49 -17.78
N MET A 148 1.16 9.03 -16.82
CA MET A 148 -0.29 8.96 -16.82
C MET A 148 -0.88 9.78 -17.96
N THR A 149 -1.92 9.23 -18.56
CA THR A 149 -2.73 9.84 -19.63
C THR A 149 -4.17 10.02 -19.12
N PRO A 150 -5.04 10.78 -19.83
CA PRO A 150 -6.47 10.88 -19.47
C PRO A 150 -7.16 9.53 -19.24
N ALA A 151 -6.77 8.48 -19.96
CA ALA A 151 -7.33 7.14 -19.79
C ALA A 151 -7.04 6.56 -18.38
N HIS A 152 -5.86 6.82 -17.82
CA HIS A 152 -5.50 6.35 -16.48
C HIS A 152 -6.40 6.99 -15.42
N PHE A 153 -6.56 8.32 -15.49
CA PHE A 153 -7.45 9.05 -14.59
C PHE A 153 -8.90 8.60 -14.71
N HIS A 154 -9.35 8.28 -15.92
CA HIS A 154 -10.70 7.76 -16.13
C HIS A 154 -10.92 6.40 -15.45
N ILE A 155 -9.99 5.46 -15.62
CA ILE A 155 -10.07 4.15 -14.95
C ILE A 155 -10.01 4.30 -13.43
N MET A 156 -9.13 5.16 -12.91
CA MET A 156 -9.07 5.45 -11.47
C MET A 156 -10.39 6.01 -10.93
N ALA A 157 -11.01 6.96 -11.64
CA ALA A 157 -12.29 7.55 -11.25
C ALA A 157 -13.41 6.51 -11.26
N GLN A 158 -13.44 5.60 -12.25
CA GLN A 158 -14.40 4.47 -12.27
C GLN A 158 -14.18 3.54 -11.08
N HIS A 159 -12.92 3.28 -10.75
CA HIS A 159 -12.55 2.44 -9.61
C HIS A 159 -12.99 3.07 -8.29
N GLU A 160 -12.73 4.37 -8.09
CA GLU A 160 -13.20 5.15 -6.93
C GLU A 160 -14.73 5.21 -6.86
N HIS A 161 -15.43 5.30 -7.99
CA HIS A 161 -16.89 5.32 -7.98
C HIS A 161 -17.48 3.96 -7.57
N SER A 162 -16.88 2.86 -8.03
CA SER A 162 -17.36 1.50 -7.75
C SER A 162 -17.01 1.01 -6.35
N LYS A 163 -15.93 1.53 -5.74
CA LYS A 163 -15.48 1.15 -4.41
C LYS A 163 -15.73 2.30 -3.43
N ARG A 164 -16.33 2.02 -2.28
CA ARG A 164 -16.40 3.01 -1.18
C ARG A 164 -15.02 3.14 -0.52
N LEU A 165 -14.08 3.77 -1.21
CA LEU A 165 -12.71 3.98 -0.74
C LEU A 165 -12.71 4.84 0.52
N ASP A 166 -11.88 4.44 1.48
CA ASP A 166 -11.60 5.25 2.65
C ASP A 166 -10.69 6.45 2.31
N LEU A 167 -10.35 7.23 3.33
CA LEU A 167 -9.51 8.41 3.16
C LEU A 167 -8.08 8.06 2.72
N TYR A 168 -7.51 6.99 3.27
CA TYR A 168 -6.10 6.66 3.08
C TYR A 168 -5.86 6.06 1.71
N ASP A 169 -6.78 5.24 1.21
CA ASP A 169 -6.77 4.73 -0.17
C ASP A 169 -6.83 5.87 -1.18
N ARG A 170 -7.71 6.86 -0.96
CA ARG A 170 -7.80 8.04 -1.85
C ARG A 170 -6.53 8.87 -1.85
N GLN A 171 -5.88 9.04 -0.70
CA GLN A 171 -4.61 9.75 -0.62
C GLN A 171 -3.52 9.07 -1.46
N LEU A 172 -3.45 7.74 -1.45
CA LEU A 172 -2.54 6.99 -2.32
C LEU A 172 -2.84 7.25 -3.80
N TYR A 173 -4.12 7.29 -4.19
CA TYR A 173 -4.53 7.52 -5.58
C TYR A 173 -4.07 8.90 -6.07
N PHE A 174 -4.24 9.94 -5.25
CA PHE A 174 -3.78 11.29 -5.58
C PHE A 174 -2.25 11.40 -5.65
N ALA A 175 -1.52 10.56 -4.92
CA ALA A 175 -0.06 10.58 -4.91
C ALA A 175 0.58 10.00 -6.18
N ILE A 176 -0.10 9.14 -6.94
CA ILE A 176 0.49 8.37 -8.06
C ILE A 176 1.19 9.27 -9.09
N LEU A 177 0.53 10.34 -9.54
CA LEU A 177 1.08 11.22 -10.58
C LEU A 177 2.37 11.88 -10.11
N ASP A 178 2.37 12.37 -8.88
CA ASP A 178 3.55 12.98 -8.27
C ASP A 178 4.64 11.95 -7.99
N TYR A 179 4.24 10.71 -7.67
CA TYR A 179 5.16 9.62 -7.43
C TYR A 179 5.97 9.28 -8.68
N LEU A 180 5.30 9.07 -9.81
CA LEU A 180 5.93 8.81 -11.10
C LEU A 180 6.84 9.96 -11.57
N ARG A 181 6.45 11.22 -11.30
CA ARG A 181 7.21 12.43 -11.67
C ARG A 181 8.44 12.63 -10.80
N LYS A 182 8.30 12.45 -9.49
CA LYS A 182 9.35 12.77 -8.52
C LYS A 182 10.35 11.64 -8.41
N PHE A 183 9.96 10.38 -8.49
CA PHE A 183 10.85 9.25 -8.23
C PHE A 183 11.25 8.50 -9.50
N LYS A 184 12.50 8.03 -9.54
CA LYS A 184 13.09 7.42 -10.74
C LYS A 184 12.60 5.99 -10.96
N THR A 185 12.36 5.22 -9.90
CA THR A 185 12.06 3.79 -9.97
C THR A 185 10.61 3.45 -10.35
N PRO A 186 9.54 4.12 -9.88
CA PRO A 186 8.19 3.61 -10.09
C PRO A 186 7.71 3.71 -11.54
N VAL A 187 7.13 2.68 -12.10
CA VAL A 187 6.60 2.68 -13.48
C VAL A 187 5.14 2.22 -13.49
N LEU A 188 4.49 2.39 -14.62
CA LEU A 188 3.18 1.82 -14.89
C LEU A 188 3.34 0.60 -15.81
N PHE A 189 2.66 -0.47 -15.46
CA PHE A 189 2.46 -1.64 -16.30
C PHE A 189 1.07 -1.52 -16.92
N ASP A 190 1.01 -1.02 -18.15
CA ASP A 190 -0.22 -0.72 -18.86
C ASP A 190 -0.65 -1.94 -19.70
N VAL A 191 -1.83 -2.49 -19.44
CA VAL A 191 -2.45 -3.48 -20.34
C VAL A 191 -3.25 -2.76 -21.39
N VAL A 192 -2.90 -2.97 -22.66
CA VAL A 192 -3.58 -2.33 -23.80
C VAL A 192 -4.07 -3.36 -24.81
N SER A 193 -5.19 -3.05 -25.46
CA SER A 193 -5.78 -3.81 -26.57
C SER A 193 -6.25 -2.83 -27.63
N ASP A 194 -5.88 -3.03 -28.89
CA ASP A 194 -6.23 -2.15 -30.02
C ASP A 194 -5.98 -0.66 -29.76
N GLY A 195 -4.88 -0.36 -29.07
CA GLY A 195 -4.49 1.01 -28.69
C GLY A 195 -5.23 1.60 -27.48
N SER A 196 -6.22 0.89 -26.93
CA SER A 196 -6.98 1.32 -25.75
C SER A 196 -6.38 0.77 -24.46
N LEU A 197 -6.26 1.61 -23.44
CA LEU A 197 -5.86 1.19 -22.08
C LEU A 197 -7.01 0.43 -21.42
N LEU A 198 -6.75 -0.79 -20.98
CA LEU A 198 -7.73 -1.61 -20.26
C LEU A 198 -7.55 -1.52 -18.74
N GLY A 199 -6.32 -1.33 -18.29
CA GLY A 199 -5.96 -1.25 -16.89
C GLY A 199 -4.46 -1.15 -16.73
N PHE A 200 -4.03 -0.85 -15.53
CA PHE A 200 -2.62 -0.67 -15.23
C PHE A 200 -2.32 -0.94 -13.77
N ASP A 201 -1.09 -1.39 -13.53
CA ASP A 201 -0.52 -1.51 -12.20
C ASP A 201 0.60 -0.49 -12.02
N LEU A 202 0.66 0.12 -10.85
CA LEU A 202 1.82 0.87 -10.41
C LEU A 202 2.84 -0.16 -9.90
N ILE A 203 4.06 -0.11 -10.41
CA ILE A 203 5.16 -1.00 -10.04
C ILE A 203 6.30 -0.18 -9.47
N ASP A 204 6.98 -0.70 -8.45
CA ASP A 204 8.25 -0.16 -7.99
C ASP A 204 9.30 -1.26 -7.76
N PHE A 205 10.57 -0.87 -7.73
CA PHE A 205 11.73 -1.78 -7.78
C PHE A 205 12.74 -1.47 -6.69
N LEU A 206 12.94 -2.40 -5.74
CA LEU A 206 13.60 -2.10 -4.48
C LEU A 206 14.45 -3.26 -3.99
N GLY A 207 15.78 -3.04 -3.96
CA GLY A 207 16.72 -4.10 -3.66
C GLY A 207 16.52 -5.28 -4.62
N ASP A 208 16.16 -6.43 -4.08
CA ASP A 208 15.85 -7.66 -4.79
C ASP A 208 14.33 -7.96 -4.88
N THR A 209 13.48 -6.99 -4.54
CA THR A 209 12.02 -7.10 -4.53
C THR A 209 11.38 -6.15 -5.55
N MET A 210 10.43 -6.68 -6.33
CA MET A 210 9.50 -5.88 -7.13
C MET A 210 8.17 -5.79 -6.37
N THR A 211 7.55 -4.62 -6.32
CA THR A 211 6.28 -4.42 -5.60
C THR A 211 5.18 -3.89 -6.52
N VAL A 212 3.93 -4.27 -6.23
CA VAL A 212 2.72 -3.81 -6.92
C VAL A 212 1.83 -3.04 -5.94
N PRO A 213 2.10 -1.75 -5.67
CA PRO A 213 1.43 -1.05 -4.58
C PRO A 213 -0.04 -0.78 -4.87
N LEU A 214 -0.41 -0.60 -6.15
CA LEU A 214 -1.76 -0.23 -6.57
C LEU A 214 -2.07 -0.81 -7.96
N GLY A 215 -3.30 -1.28 -8.15
CA GLY A 215 -3.77 -1.81 -9.42
C GLY A 215 -5.17 -1.34 -9.80
N PHE A 216 -5.35 -1.00 -11.09
CA PHE A 216 -6.55 -0.36 -11.62
C PHE A 216 -6.99 -1.00 -12.92
N TYR A 217 -8.15 -1.65 -12.90
CA TYR A 217 -8.65 -2.38 -14.06
C TYR A 217 -10.08 -1.98 -14.40
N ASN A 218 -10.38 -1.95 -15.69
CA ASN A 218 -11.75 -2.03 -16.15
C ASN A 218 -12.27 -3.48 -16.06
N ASN A 219 -13.51 -3.71 -16.49
CA ASN A 219 -14.14 -5.04 -16.44
C ASN A 219 -13.71 -5.98 -17.60
N ALA A 220 -12.57 -5.74 -18.24
CA ALA A 220 -12.09 -6.58 -19.34
C ALA A 220 -11.72 -7.99 -18.84
N PRO A 221 -12.15 -9.06 -19.53
CA PRO A 221 -11.91 -10.43 -19.06
C PRO A 221 -10.43 -10.78 -18.97
N SER A 222 -10.01 -11.37 -17.84
CA SER A 222 -8.64 -11.90 -17.63
C SER A 222 -7.53 -10.86 -17.60
N ILE A 223 -7.85 -9.57 -17.46
CA ILE A 223 -6.85 -8.50 -17.38
C ILE A 223 -5.91 -8.67 -16.19
N SER A 224 -6.43 -8.95 -15.00
CA SER A 224 -5.63 -9.12 -13.77
C SER A 224 -4.70 -10.32 -13.86
N ASP A 225 -5.15 -11.43 -14.47
CA ASP A 225 -4.29 -12.59 -14.71
C ASP A 225 -3.22 -12.31 -15.77
N PHE A 226 -3.54 -11.52 -16.80
CA PHE A 226 -2.58 -11.15 -17.82
C PHE A 226 -1.47 -10.24 -17.28
N ILE A 227 -1.82 -9.21 -16.51
CA ILE A 227 -0.82 -8.30 -15.96
C ILE A 227 0.06 -9.02 -14.92
N MET A 228 -0.53 -9.79 -14.00
CA MET A 228 0.19 -10.57 -13.00
C MET A 228 1.17 -11.57 -13.66
N PHE A 229 0.79 -12.21 -14.77
CA PHE A 229 1.72 -13.06 -15.52
C PHE A 229 2.95 -12.29 -16.01
N ASN A 230 2.72 -11.10 -16.58
CA ASN A 230 3.78 -10.29 -17.14
C ASN A 230 4.65 -9.66 -16.04
N GLU A 231 4.09 -9.35 -14.87
CA GLU A 231 4.82 -8.93 -13.68
C GLU A 231 5.78 -10.03 -13.21
N VAL A 232 5.29 -11.26 -13.04
CA VAL A 232 6.15 -12.40 -12.63
C VAL A 232 7.26 -12.66 -13.66
N LYS A 233 6.93 -12.62 -14.96
CA LYS A 233 7.95 -12.76 -16.02
C LYS A 233 8.97 -11.64 -15.98
N TYR A 234 8.53 -10.39 -15.80
CA TYR A 234 9.42 -9.25 -15.69
C TYR A 234 10.34 -9.39 -14.47
N ALA A 235 9.76 -9.75 -13.32
CA ALA A 235 10.50 -9.96 -12.08
C ALA A 235 11.62 -11.00 -12.28
N LYS A 236 11.27 -12.13 -12.91
CA LYS A 236 12.20 -13.23 -13.21
C LYS A 236 13.30 -12.81 -14.19
N GLN A 237 12.94 -12.13 -15.27
CA GLN A 237 13.90 -11.65 -16.28
C GLN A 237 14.87 -10.61 -15.73
N LYS A 238 14.45 -9.81 -14.75
CA LYS A 238 15.30 -8.82 -14.08
C LYS A 238 16.07 -9.37 -12.88
N GLY A 239 15.84 -10.63 -12.51
CA GLY A 239 16.54 -11.28 -11.41
C GLY A 239 16.09 -10.82 -10.03
N PHE A 240 14.84 -10.36 -9.89
CA PHE A 240 14.27 -10.11 -8.56
C PHE A 240 14.00 -11.45 -7.86
N THR A 241 14.30 -11.50 -6.56
CA THR A 241 14.04 -12.65 -5.69
C THR A 241 12.55 -12.75 -5.38
N TRP A 242 11.92 -11.61 -5.09
CA TRP A 242 10.55 -11.51 -4.60
C TRP A 242 9.69 -10.60 -5.46
N LEU A 243 8.43 -10.97 -5.61
CA LEU A 243 7.35 -10.10 -6.08
C LEU A 243 6.37 -9.91 -4.93
N ASP A 244 6.32 -8.69 -4.40
CA ASP A 244 5.38 -8.27 -3.37
C ASP A 244 4.05 -7.86 -4.01
N LEU A 245 2.97 -8.55 -3.63
CA LEU A 245 1.61 -8.32 -4.15
C LEU A 245 0.77 -7.47 -3.19
N GLY A 246 1.32 -7.07 -2.05
CA GLY A 246 0.66 -6.30 -1.02
C GLY A 246 -0.34 -7.10 -0.17
N TRP A 247 -1.23 -6.36 0.49
CA TRP A 247 -2.16 -6.84 1.50
C TRP A 247 -3.33 -7.64 0.90
N ALA A 248 -3.86 -8.63 1.62
CA ALA A 248 -4.97 -9.44 1.13
C ALA A 248 -6.24 -8.60 0.91
N CYS A 249 -6.52 -7.60 1.76
CA CYS A 249 -7.64 -6.65 1.73
C CYS A 249 -9.05 -7.27 1.84
N ASN A 250 -9.30 -8.39 1.18
CA ASN A 250 -10.53 -9.19 1.24
C ASN A 250 -10.26 -10.60 0.69
N VAL A 251 -11.20 -11.52 0.94
CA VAL A 251 -11.10 -12.93 0.52
C VAL A 251 -10.90 -13.09 -1.00
N GLY A 252 -11.51 -12.25 -1.83
CA GLY A 252 -11.38 -12.35 -3.29
C GLY A 252 -9.98 -12.03 -3.79
N ILE A 253 -9.35 -11.00 -3.24
CA ILE A 253 -7.96 -10.62 -3.56
C ILE A 253 -6.99 -11.64 -2.95
N GLU A 254 -7.24 -12.11 -1.73
CA GLU A 254 -6.45 -13.16 -1.09
C GLU A 254 -6.42 -14.45 -1.94
N GLU A 255 -7.58 -14.94 -2.39
CA GLU A 255 -7.67 -16.14 -3.23
C GLU A 255 -7.04 -15.91 -4.61
N PHE A 256 -7.12 -14.69 -5.15
CA PHE A 256 -6.39 -14.34 -6.36
C PHE A 256 -4.87 -14.50 -6.17
N LYS A 257 -4.31 -14.02 -5.07
CA LYS A 257 -2.87 -14.12 -4.78
C LYS A 257 -2.43 -15.56 -4.54
N LYS A 258 -3.20 -16.33 -3.78
CA LYS A 258 -2.95 -17.78 -3.56
C LYS A 258 -3.00 -18.58 -4.86
N LYS A 259 -3.93 -18.26 -5.77
CA LYS A 259 -4.01 -18.86 -7.11
C LYS A 259 -2.71 -18.67 -7.90
N TRP A 260 -2.01 -17.56 -7.68
CA TRP A 260 -0.70 -17.25 -8.24
C TRP A 260 0.47 -17.82 -7.43
N THR A 261 0.23 -18.71 -6.47
CA THR A 261 1.22 -19.34 -5.59
C THR A 261 1.94 -18.39 -4.64
N ALA A 262 1.43 -17.17 -4.46
CA ALA A 262 1.93 -16.27 -3.43
C ALA A 262 1.67 -16.86 -2.03
N ILE A 263 2.62 -16.64 -1.12
CA ILE A 263 2.58 -17.10 0.25
C ILE A 263 2.40 -15.92 1.21
N PRO A 264 1.70 -16.12 2.35
CA PRO A 264 1.61 -15.07 3.36
C PRO A 264 2.99 -14.82 3.96
N ARG A 265 3.40 -13.56 4.10
CA ARG A 265 4.73 -13.20 4.64
C ARG A 265 4.66 -12.34 5.90
N PHE A 266 3.77 -11.34 5.94
CA PHE A 266 3.67 -10.43 7.07
C PHE A 266 2.24 -10.36 7.59
N HIS A 267 2.06 -10.49 8.90
CA HIS A 267 0.79 -10.15 9.53
C HIS A 267 0.75 -8.66 9.83
N ILE A 268 -0.40 -8.04 9.58
CA ILE A 268 -0.54 -6.59 9.63
C ILE A 268 -1.71 -6.25 10.53
N TRP A 269 -1.47 -5.33 11.46
CA TRP A 269 -2.51 -4.66 12.22
C TRP A 269 -2.44 -3.16 11.95
N THR A 270 -3.57 -2.60 11.56
CA THR A 270 -3.74 -1.15 11.41
C THR A 270 -4.67 -0.64 12.49
N TYR A 271 -4.20 0.34 13.25
CA TYR A 271 -4.93 0.96 14.33
C TYR A 271 -5.17 2.43 14.06
N GLU A 272 -6.39 2.91 14.31
CA GLU A 272 -6.67 4.33 14.41
C GLU A 272 -6.93 4.71 15.86
N TYR A 273 -6.15 5.67 16.37
CA TYR A 273 -6.36 6.23 17.69
C TYR A 273 -6.73 7.71 17.62
N VAL A 274 -7.65 8.14 18.49
CA VAL A 274 -8.04 9.55 18.64
C VAL A 274 -7.70 10.02 20.05
N ASN A 275 -7.25 11.26 20.16
CA ASN A 275 -6.95 11.87 21.45
C ASN A 275 -8.22 11.92 22.33
N ASN A 276 -8.12 11.52 23.59
CA ASN A 276 -9.27 11.37 24.50
C ASN A 276 -10.13 12.63 24.64
N LYS A 277 -9.53 13.83 24.48
CA LYS A 277 -10.30 15.09 24.47
C LYS A 277 -11.26 15.16 23.28
N LEU A 278 -10.78 14.79 22.08
CA LEU A 278 -11.57 14.73 20.86
C LEU A 278 -12.57 13.56 20.88
N ALA A 279 -12.24 12.46 21.54
CA ALA A 279 -13.15 11.31 21.67
C ALA A 279 -14.40 11.66 22.51
N ALA A 280 -14.25 12.46 23.57
CA ALA A 280 -15.37 12.96 24.38
C ALA A 280 -16.32 13.85 23.56
N ASP A 281 -15.77 14.76 22.74
CA ASP A 281 -16.56 15.63 21.87
C ASP A 281 -17.34 14.85 20.79
N LEU A 282 -16.80 13.73 20.31
CA LEU A 282 -17.49 12.84 19.36
C LEU A 282 -18.63 12.03 20.00
N SER A 283 -18.51 11.66 21.27
CA SER A 283 -19.59 11.00 22.00
C SER A 283 -20.75 11.95 22.32
N ASP A 284 -20.45 13.21 22.63
CA ASP A 284 -21.47 14.22 22.95
C ASP A 284 -22.26 14.64 21.68
N ASN A 285 -21.58 14.80 20.54
CA ASN A 285 -22.23 15.08 19.25
C ASN A 285 -23.13 13.94 18.74
N LYS A 286 -22.81 12.67 19.07
CA LYS A 286 -23.70 11.53 18.77
C LYS A 286 -24.96 11.52 19.65
N MET A 287 -24.89 12.06 20.87
CA MET A 287 -26.06 12.21 21.73
C MET A 287 -26.95 13.39 21.31
N GLU A 288 -26.36 14.48 20.82
CA GLU A 288 -27.11 15.65 20.37
C GLU A 288 -27.86 15.38 19.06
N ASN A 289 -27.25 14.68 18.10
CA ASN A 289 -27.94 14.25 16.87
C ASN A 289 -29.06 13.21 17.12
N LYS A 290 -28.99 12.42 18.21
CA LYS A 290 -30.11 11.56 18.63
C LYS A 290 -31.29 12.35 19.21
N ARG A 291 -31.07 13.56 19.73
CA ARG A 291 -32.14 14.42 20.25
C ARG A 291 -32.84 15.23 19.15
N ILE A 292 -32.15 15.55 18.06
CA ILE A 292 -32.72 16.30 16.93
C ILE A 292 -33.55 15.40 16.00
N GLY A 293 -33.31 14.07 16.00
CA GLY A 293 -34.12 13.09 15.25
C GLY A 293 -35.35 12.55 15.99
N ALA A 294 -35.74 13.16 17.11
CA ALA A 294 -36.89 12.76 17.94
C ALA A 294 -37.92 13.89 18.09
N VAL A 295 -38.14 14.66 17.01
CA VAL A 295 -39.28 15.58 16.85
C VAL A 295 -40.02 15.23 15.57
#